data_AF-A0A923S1X3-F1
#
_entry.id   AF-A0A923S1X3-F1
#
_cell.length_a   1.000
_cell.length_b   1.000
_cell.length_c   1.000
_cell.angle_alpha   90.00
_cell.angle_beta   90.00
_cell.angle_gamma   90.00
#
_symmetry.space_group_name_H-M   'P 1'
#
loop_
_entity.id
_entity.type
_entity.pdbx_description
1 polymer ?
#
loop_
_entity_poly.entity_id
_entity_poly.type
_entity_poly.pdbx_seq_one_letter_code
_entity_poly.pdbx_strand_id
1 'polypeptide(L)'
;MNAQLTIALDTTPEQTERLIALQAAFAQACNALAPLVQQTRTWNRVTLHHLAYRMLRERFPHIGSQMACNAIYSVSRTSRQVFQHPGSPFNIARLGDRKLPLLNFTGTAPVYFDRHTISVRNKKLSMYTLDGRMHFSLALHPEAEAAFHERKLREIVLSRDAQQRFHLTFSFSAPEEDAEPAAAMPAALPDYVMVEATQ
;
A
#
# COMPACT_ATOMS: atom_id res chain seq x y z
N MET A 1 -21.95 2.33 -1.77
CA MET A 1 -20.86 2.38 -2.78
C MET A 1 -19.70 3.16 -2.18
N ASN A 2 -18.53 2.54 -2.01
CA ASN A 2 -17.32 3.28 -1.63
C ASN A 2 -16.94 4.18 -2.81
N ALA A 3 -16.87 5.49 -2.58
CA ALA A 3 -16.38 6.39 -3.60
C ALA A 3 -14.87 6.27 -3.69
N GLN A 4 -14.39 6.00 -4.90
CA GLN A 4 -12.98 6.04 -5.24
C GLN A 4 -12.75 7.21 -6.19
N LEU A 5 -11.66 7.93 -5.95
CA LEU A 5 -11.18 8.99 -6.82
C LEU A 5 -9.77 8.63 -7.27
N THR A 6 -9.55 8.58 -8.58
CA THR A 6 -8.22 8.33 -9.15
C THR A 6 -7.75 9.57 -9.89
N ILE A 7 -6.53 10.01 -9.57
CA ILE A 7 -5.91 11.20 -10.14
C ILE A 7 -4.58 10.81 -10.77
N ALA A 8 -4.40 11.11 -12.05
CA ALA A 8 -3.09 11.01 -12.70
C ALA A 8 -2.17 12.12 -12.18
N LEU A 9 -0.91 11.77 -11.89
CA LEU A 9 0.10 12.74 -11.49
C LEU A 9 0.79 13.29 -12.74
N ASP A 10 0.77 14.62 -12.89
CA ASP A 10 1.60 15.32 -13.87
C ASP A 10 3.00 15.47 -13.27
N THR A 11 3.93 14.66 -13.74
CA THR A 11 5.28 14.53 -13.16
C THR A 11 6.36 15.00 -14.11
N THR A 12 7.32 15.76 -13.58
CA THR A 12 8.58 16.00 -14.29
C THR A 12 9.41 14.70 -14.38
N PRO A 13 10.43 14.63 -15.25
CA PRO A 13 11.33 13.47 -15.31
C PRO A 13 11.97 13.13 -13.95
N GLU A 14 12.47 14.14 -13.23
CA GLU A 14 13.07 13.96 -11.90
C GLU A 14 12.05 13.44 -10.88
N GLN A 15 10.82 13.95 -10.90
CA GLN A 15 9.75 13.42 -10.04
C GLN A 15 9.43 11.97 -10.38
N THR A 16 9.41 11.62 -11.67
CA THR A 16 9.17 10.25 -12.14
C THR A 16 10.22 9.29 -11.59
N GLU A 17 11.51 9.64 -11.70
CA GLU A 17 12.61 8.82 -11.19
C GLU A 17 12.52 8.62 -9.67
N ARG A 18 12.19 9.68 -8.93
CA ARG A 18 12.00 9.61 -7.47
C ARG A 18 10.81 8.72 -7.07
N LEU A 19 9.73 8.72 -7.84
CA LEU A 19 8.59 7.82 -7.59
C LEU A 19 8.91 6.36 -7.93
N ILE A 20 9.70 6.12 -8.98
CA ILE A 20 10.23 4.79 -9.30
C ILE A 20 11.12 4.29 -8.15
N ALA A 21 12.03 5.12 -7.66
CA ALA A 21 12.90 4.80 -6.52
C ALA A 21 12.09 4.50 -5.26
N LEU A 22 11.05 5.30 -4.99
CA LEU A 22 10.14 5.09 -3.87
C LEU A 22 9.44 3.73 -3.96
N GLN A 23 8.88 3.37 -5.11
CA GLN A 23 8.25 2.06 -5.31
C GLN A 23 9.23 0.90 -5.11
N ALA A 24 10.44 1.01 -5.68
CA ALA A 24 11.46 -0.01 -5.54
C ALA A 24 11.87 -0.21 -4.07
N ALA A 25 12.16 0.88 -3.34
CA ALA A 25 12.51 0.83 -1.93
C ALA A 25 11.35 0.28 -1.06
N PHE A 26 10.12 0.67 -1.37
CA PHE A 26 8.93 0.18 -0.68
C PHE A 26 8.72 -1.32 -0.89
N ALA A 27 8.87 -1.81 -2.13
CA ALA A 27 8.79 -3.23 -2.45
C ALA A 27 9.89 -4.03 -1.73
N GLN A 28 11.13 -3.53 -1.69
CA GLN A 28 12.22 -4.15 -0.93
C GLN A 28 11.91 -4.24 0.57
N ALA A 29 11.35 -3.17 1.15
CA ALA A 29 10.91 -3.17 2.54
C ALA A 29 9.81 -4.22 2.80
N CYS A 30 8.83 -4.33 1.89
CA CYS A 30 7.77 -5.35 1.98
C CYS A 30 8.35 -6.77 1.86
N ASN A 31 9.27 -7.00 0.92
CA ASN A 31 9.93 -8.30 0.72
C ASN A 31 10.82 -8.70 1.90
N ALA A 32 11.39 -7.74 2.64
CA ALA A 32 12.11 -8.05 3.88
C ALA A 32 11.19 -8.53 5.01
N LEU A 33 9.89 -8.18 4.97
CA LEU A 33 8.89 -8.63 5.94
C LEU A 33 8.27 -10.00 5.56
N ALA A 34 8.22 -10.34 4.27
CA ALA A 34 7.54 -11.54 3.78
C ALA A 34 8.04 -12.86 4.42
N PRO A 35 9.35 -13.09 4.62
CA PRO A 35 9.83 -14.28 5.32
C PRO A 35 9.33 -14.37 6.77
N LEU A 36 9.23 -13.23 7.46
CA LEU A 36 8.72 -13.20 8.84
C LEU A 36 7.25 -13.61 8.88
N VAL A 37 6.43 -13.11 7.94
CA VAL A 37 5.02 -13.52 7.80
C VAL A 37 4.93 -15.02 7.50
N GLN A 38 5.74 -15.53 6.59
CA GLN A 38 5.75 -16.95 6.23
C GLN A 38 6.08 -17.85 7.43
N GLN A 39 7.11 -17.48 8.21
CA GLN A 39 7.59 -18.27 9.35
C GLN A 39 6.65 -18.20 10.55
N THR A 40 6.11 -17.02 10.85
CA THR A 40 5.30 -16.78 12.05
C THR A 40 3.80 -16.91 11.83
N ARG A 41 3.37 -17.02 10.57
CA ARG A 41 1.96 -16.93 10.15
C ARG A 41 1.23 -15.70 10.73
N THR A 42 1.98 -14.62 10.95
CA THR A 42 1.48 -13.40 11.60
C THR A 42 1.43 -12.25 10.61
N TRP A 43 0.23 -11.73 10.37
CA TRP A 43 0.00 -10.53 9.56
C TRP A 43 -0.99 -9.56 10.21
N ASN A 44 -1.33 -9.74 11.49
CA ASN A 44 -1.97 -8.69 12.27
C ASN A 44 -1.03 -7.48 12.30
N ARG A 45 -1.52 -6.30 11.91
CA ARG A 45 -0.69 -5.11 11.74
C ARG A 45 0.07 -4.72 13.01
N VAL A 46 -0.59 -4.75 14.16
CA VAL A 46 0.00 -4.34 15.44
C VAL A 46 1.08 -5.35 15.85
N THR A 47 0.76 -6.64 15.80
CA THR A 47 1.71 -7.70 16.14
C THR A 47 2.91 -7.69 15.19
N LEU A 48 2.68 -7.59 13.88
CA LEU A 48 3.75 -7.53 12.87
C LEU A 48 4.61 -6.28 13.05
N HIS A 49 4.02 -5.15 13.45
CA HIS A 49 4.76 -3.94 13.77
C HIS A 49 5.74 -4.16 14.92
N HIS A 50 5.28 -4.73 16.04
CA HIS A 50 6.16 -5.03 17.17
C HIS A 50 7.30 -5.99 16.80
N LEU A 51 7.02 -6.99 15.97
CA LEU A 51 8.03 -7.96 15.55
C LEU A 51 9.07 -7.37 14.59
N ALA A 52 8.66 -6.50 13.67
CA ALA A 52 9.47 -6.18 12.51
C ALA A 52 9.94 -4.72 12.39
N TYR A 53 9.30 -3.78 13.08
CA TYR A 53 9.54 -2.34 12.89
C TYR A 53 11.01 -1.96 13.12
N ARG A 54 11.61 -2.44 14.20
CA ARG A 54 13.02 -2.15 14.52
C ARG A 54 13.97 -2.67 13.43
N MET A 55 13.82 -3.94 13.05
CA MET A 55 14.61 -4.55 11.98
C MET A 55 14.46 -3.78 10.66
N LEU A 56 13.24 -3.34 10.34
CA LEU A 56 12.98 -2.59 9.12
C LEU A 56 13.67 -1.22 9.14
N ARG A 57 13.64 -0.51 10.28
CA ARG A 57 14.32 0.78 10.45
C ARG A 57 15.84 0.67 10.42
N GLU A 58 16.40 -0.41 10.95
CA GLU A 58 17.84 -0.69 10.92
C GLU A 58 18.30 -1.05 9.49
N ARG A 59 17.54 -1.89 8.78
CA ARG A 59 17.89 -2.36 7.43
C ARG A 59 17.63 -1.32 6.33
N PHE A 60 16.59 -0.52 6.48
CA PHE A 60 16.19 0.51 5.50
C PHE A 60 16.10 1.89 6.18
N PRO A 61 17.22 2.48 6.62
CA PRO A 61 17.18 3.75 7.34
C PRO A 61 16.55 4.89 6.51
N HIS A 62 16.78 4.87 5.20
CA HIS A 62 16.35 5.88 4.24
C HIS A 62 14.84 5.95 3.98
N ILE A 63 14.04 4.92 4.28
CA ILE A 63 12.58 4.97 4.03
C ILE A 63 11.82 5.80 5.09
N GLY A 64 12.47 6.13 6.22
CA GLY A 64 11.83 6.84 7.33
C GLY A 64 10.84 5.99 8.14
N SER A 65 10.31 6.56 9.22
CA SER A 65 9.35 5.88 10.11
C SER A 65 7.99 5.70 9.46
N GLN A 66 7.53 6.70 8.69
CA GLN A 66 6.22 6.62 8.05
C GLN A 66 6.17 5.51 6.98
N MET A 67 7.16 5.41 6.07
CA MET A 67 7.14 4.33 5.08
C MET A 67 7.37 2.96 5.69
N ALA A 68 8.15 2.85 6.77
CA ALA A 68 8.28 1.60 7.50
C ALA A 68 6.91 1.12 8.02
N CYS A 69 6.12 2.01 8.62
CA CYS A 69 4.75 1.71 9.05
C CYS A 69 3.82 1.35 7.87
N ASN A 70 3.98 2.04 6.73
CA ASN A 70 3.17 1.78 5.54
C ASN A 70 3.53 0.45 4.86
N ALA A 71 4.79 0.03 4.88
CA ALA A 71 5.22 -1.28 4.38
C ALA A 71 4.63 -2.40 5.23
N ILE A 72 4.65 -2.26 6.56
CA ILE A 72 3.99 -3.20 7.48
C ILE A 72 2.49 -3.27 7.19
N TYR A 73 1.83 -2.13 6.99
CA TYR A 73 0.42 -2.09 6.60
C TYR A 73 0.16 -2.82 5.27
N SER A 74 0.98 -2.57 4.24
CA SER A 74 0.85 -3.18 2.92
C SER A 74 1.00 -4.70 2.99
N VAL A 75 2.01 -5.19 3.72
CA VAL A 75 2.23 -6.62 3.92
C VAL A 75 1.10 -7.26 4.71
N SER A 76 0.62 -6.62 5.78
CA SER A 76 -0.54 -7.08 6.53
C SER A 76 -1.79 -7.19 5.67
N ARG A 77 -2.09 -6.16 4.88
CA ARG A 77 -3.26 -6.13 4.01
C ARG A 77 -3.18 -7.21 2.93
N THR A 78 -2.04 -7.29 2.24
CA THR A 78 -1.80 -8.27 1.18
C THR A 78 -1.89 -9.69 1.73
N SER A 79 -1.30 -9.95 2.90
CA SER A 79 -1.39 -11.26 3.55
C SER A 79 -2.83 -11.64 3.89
N ARG A 80 -3.68 -10.70 4.31
CA ARG A 80 -5.12 -10.98 4.49
C ARG A 80 -5.78 -11.38 3.16
N GLN A 81 -5.43 -10.69 2.07
CA GLN A 81 -6.00 -11.01 0.75
C GLN A 81 -5.56 -12.39 0.27
N VAL A 82 -4.27 -12.70 0.38
CA VAL A 82 -3.72 -13.96 -0.11
C VAL A 82 -4.09 -15.13 0.82
N PHE A 83 -4.05 -14.94 2.14
CA PHE A 83 -4.16 -16.05 3.11
C PHE A 83 -5.54 -16.16 3.78
N GLN A 84 -6.40 -15.14 3.73
CA GLN A 84 -7.73 -15.18 4.38
C GLN A 84 -8.90 -15.00 3.43
N HIS A 85 -8.70 -14.44 2.22
CA HIS A 85 -9.82 -14.25 1.30
C HIS A 85 -10.45 -15.60 0.91
N PRO A 86 -11.79 -15.77 0.99
CA PRO A 86 -12.44 -17.05 0.66
C PRO A 86 -12.22 -17.51 -0.77
N GLY A 87 -11.99 -16.59 -1.72
CA GLY A 87 -11.66 -16.91 -3.12
C GLY A 87 -10.18 -17.23 -3.37
N SER A 88 -9.29 -17.02 -2.41
CA SER A 88 -7.87 -17.26 -2.62
C SER A 88 -7.53 -18.76 -2.66
N PRO A 89 -6.71 -19.22 -3.61
CA PRO A 89 -6.21 -20.61 -3.61
C PRO A 89 -5.25 -20.87 -2.44
N PHE A 90 -4.65 -19.82 -1.87
CA PHE A 90 -3.73 -19.87 -0.74
C PHE A 90 -4.42 -19.57 0.60
N ASN A 91 -5.75 -19.61 0.64
CA ASN A 91 -6.48 -19.45 1.89
C ASN A 91 -6.01 -20.48 2.93
N ILE A 92 -5.76 -20.04 4.16
CA ILE A 92 -5.27 -20.91 5.24
C ILE A 92 -6.18 -22.11 5.52
N ALA A 93 -7.50 -21.96 5.36
CA ALA A 93 -8.45 -23.07 5.53
C ALA A 93 -8.27 -24.15 4.45
N ARG A 94 -7.73 -23.80 3.28
CA ARG A 94 -7.36 -24.75 2.21
C ARG A 94 -5.93 -25.25 2.33
N LEU A 95 -5.02 -24.41 2.85
CA LEU A 95 -3.61 -24.79 3.02
C LEU A 95 -3.41 -25.79 4.15
N GLY A 96 -4.20 -25.70 5.22
CA GLY A 96 -3.99 -26.49 6.44
C GLY A 96 -2.61 -26.20 7.05
N ASP A 97 -1.90 -27.28 7.40
CA ASP A 97 -0.58 -27.22 8.04
C ASP A 97 0.58 -26.99 7.04
N ARG A 98 0.29 -26.86 5.75
CA ARG A 98 1.31 -26.53 4.75
C ARG A 98 1.96 -25.19 5.07
N LYS A 99 3.25 -25.10 4.75
CA LYS A 99 4.01 -23.85 4.81
C LYS A 99 3.30 -22.80 3.94
N LEU A 100 3.25 -21.56 4.42
CA LEU A 100 2.70 -20.47 3.62
C LEU A 100 3.61 -20.25 2.40
N PRO A 101 3.05 -19.98 1.21
CA PRO A 101 3.87 -19.54 0.10
C PRO A 101 4.50 -18.18 0.41
N LEU A 102 5.65 -17.90 -0.20
CA LEU A 102 6.36 -16.64 0.03
C LEU A 102 5.71 -15.54 -0.81
N LEU A 103 5.39 -14.41 -0.19
CA LEU A 103 4.94 -13.22 -0.90
C LEU A 103 6.15 -12.48 -1.48
N ASN A 104 6.09 -12.16 -2.76
CA ASN A 104 7.12 -11.39 -3.45
C ASN A 104 6.48 -10.17 -4.15
N PHE A 105 6.68 -9.00 -3.57
CA PHE A 105 6.23 -7.72 -4.07
C PHE A 105 7.14 -7.25 -5.21
N THR A 106 6.55 -7.01 -6.38
CA THR A 106 7.27 -6.51 -7.55
C THR A 106 7.83 -5.10 -7.31
N GLY A 107 8.88 -4.69 -8.02
CA GLY A 107 9.42 -3.32 -7.95
C GLY A 107 8.43 -2.23 -8.42
N THR A 108 7.31 -2.64 -9.00
CA THR A 108 6.18 -1.80 -9.42
C THR A 108 4.99 -1.89 -8.45
N ALA A 109 5.14 -2.58 -7.32
CA ALA A 109 4.07 -2.73 -6.34
C ALA A 109 3.54 -1.37 -5.87
N PRO A 110 2.23 -1.27 -5.60
CA PRO A 110 1.63 -0.04 -5.16
C PRO A 110 2.20 0.40 -3.80
N VAL A 111 2.39 1.70 -3.65
CA VAL A 111 2.78 2.29 -2.36
C VAL A 111 1.52 2.74 -1.65
N TYR A 112 1.31 2.19 -0.45
CA TYR A 112 0.22 2.58 0.40
C TYR A 112 0.62 3.78 1.25
N PHE A 113 -0.24 4.78 1.30
CA PHE A 113 -0.06 5.96 2.12
C PHE A 113 -1.15 6.06 3.18
N ASP A 114 -0.79 6.73 4.27
CA ASP A 114 -1.69 7.11 5.35
C ASP A 114 -1.96 8.62 5.31
N ARG A 115 -2.83 9.09 6.20
CA ARG A 115 -3.16 10.51 6.34
C ARG A 115 -1.98 11.40 6.73
N HIS A 116 -0.88 10.84 7.23
CA HIS A 116 0.28 11.59 7.69
C HIS A 116 1.33 11.76 6.59
N THR A 117 1.21 10.97 5.51
CA THR A 117 2.17 10.93 4.40
C THR A 117 1.66 11.64 3.15
N ILE A 118 0.37 11.96 3.08
CA ILE A 118 -0.24 12.73 2.01
C ILE A 118 -1.02 13.91 2.61
N SER A 119 -0.94 15.08 1.99
CA SER A 119 -1.85 16.19 2.27
C SER A 119 -2.27 16.90 0.99
N VAL A 120 -3.55 17.22 0.86
CA VAL A 120 -4.12 17.99 -0.25
C VAL A 120 -4.57 19.35 0.28
N ARG A 121 -4.06 20.45 -0.28
CA ARG A 121 -4.48 21.83 0.05
C ARG A 121 -4.33 22.74 -1.17
N ASN A 122 -5.27 23.64 -1.40
CA ASN A 122 -5.21 24.65 -2.47
C ASN A 122 -4.84 24.07 -3.85
N LYS A 123 -5.47 22.96 -4.24
CA LYS A 123 -5.17 22.22 -5.49
C LYS A 123 -3.72 21.74 -5.62
N LYS A 124 -3.00 21.64 -4.50
CA LYS A 124 -1.66 21.06 -4.42
C LYS A 124 -1.69 19.81 -3.55
N LEU A 125 -1.01 18.79 -4.04
CA LEU A 125 -0.71 17.57 -3.31
C LEU A 125 0.71 17.67 -2.75
N SER A 126 0.89 17.34 -1.49
CA SER A 126 2.21 17.13 -0.87
C SER A 126 2.30 15.70 -0.37
N MET A 127 3.25 14.94 -0.90
CA MET A 127 3.42 13.50 -0.68
C MET A 127 4.79 13.21 -0.10
N TYR A 128 4.86 12.39 0.94
CA TYR A 128 6.12 11.89 1.48
C TYR A 128 6.80 10.95 0.47
N THR A 129 8.11 11.11 0.33
CA THR A 129 9.00 10.31 -0.53
C THR A 129 10.29 10.02 0.24
N LEU A 130 11.23 9.28 -0.36
CA LEU A 130 12.47 8.85 0.32
C LEU A 130 13.35 10.01 0.80
N ASP A 131 13.26 11.16 0.14
CA ASP A 131 14.10 12.34 0.31
C ASP A 131 13.30 13.59 0.71
N GLY A 132 12.13 13.40 1.34
CA GLY A 132 11.28 14.48 1.83
C GLY A 132 9.94 14.53 1.12
N ARG A 133 9.32 15.71 1.02
CA ARG A 133 7.98 15.83 0.42
C ARG A 133 8.05 16.34 -1.02
N MET A 134 7.44 15.58 -1.92
CA MET A 134 7.21 15.97 -3.30
C MET A 134 5.88 16.69 -3.45
N HIS A 135 5.82 17.68 -4.34
CA HIS A 135 4.63 18.49 -4.57
C HIS A 135 4.13 18.34 -5.99
N PHE A 136 2.81 18.21 -6.15
CA PHE A 136 2.15 18.11 -7.45
C PHE A 136 0.99 19.10 -7.52
N SER A 137 0.78 19.66 -8.71
CA SER A 137 -0.44 20.38 -9.02
C SER A 137 -1.54 19.36 -9.29
N LEU A 138 -2.65 19.46 -8.57
CA LEU A 138 -3.83 18.64 -8.84
C LEU A 138 -4.81 19.45 -9.68
N ALA A 139 -5.09 18.97 -10.89
CA ALA A 139 -6.24 19.42 -11.66
C ALA A 139 -7.52 18.73 -11.10
N LEU A 140 -7.96 19.13 -9.90
CA LEU A 140 -9.19 18.61 -9.30
C LEU A 140 -10.41 19.28 -9.92
N HIS A 141 -11.37 18.48 -10.35
CA HIS A 141 -12.73 18.95 -10.59
C HIS A 141 -13.39 19.31 -9.24
N PRO A 142 -14.28 20.31 -9.16
CA PRO A 142 -14.91 20.73 -7.91
C PRO A 142 -15.54 19.59 -7.08
N GLU A 143 -16.11 18.59 -7.75
CA GLU A 143 -16.68 17.40 -7.10
C GLU A 143 -15.63 16.52 -6.39
N ALA A 144 -14.43 16.41 -6.97
CA ALA A 144 -13.31 15.70 -6.36
C ALA A 144 -12.78 16.45 -5.13
N GLU A 145 -12.78 17.78 -5.17
CA GLU A 145 -12.40 18.64 -4.04
C GLU A 145 -13.42 18.50 -2.89
N ALA A 146 -14.73 18.51 -3.19
CA ALA A 146 -15.78 18.25 -2.20
C ALA A 146 -15.61 16.89 -1.51
N ALA A 147 -15.26 15.83 -2.25
CA ALA A 147 -15.02 14.51 -1.67
C ALA A 147 -13.90 14.49 -0.61
N PHE A 148 -12.83 15.27 -0.81
CA PHE A 148 -11.75 15.41 0.18
C PHE A 148 -12.18 16.17 1.44
N HIS A 149 -13.14 17.09 1.33
CA HIS A 149 -13.63 17.89 2.45
C HIS A 149 -14.73 17.20 3.25
N GLU A 150 -15.63 16.50 2.57
CA GLU A 150 -16.86 15.95 3.16
C GLU A 150 -16.69 14.50 3.64
N ARG A 151 -15.70 13.76 3.12
CA ARG A 151 -15.58 12.31 3.37
C ARG A 151 -14.27 11.97 4.06
N LYS A 152 -14.35 11.03 5.00
CA LYS A 152 -13.18 10.49 5.72
C LYS A 152 -12.33 9.66 4.75
N LEU A 153 -11.08 10.07 4.56
CA LEU A 153 -10.13 9.34 3.73
C LEU A 153 -9.70 8.03 4.41
N ARG A 154 -9.88 6.91 3.72
CA ARG A 154 -9.63 5.57 4.23
C ARG A 154 -8.27 5.04 3.79
N GLU A 155 -7.95 5.23 2.51
CA GLU A 155 -6.73 4.69 1.92
C GLU A 155 -6.30 5.51 0.72
N ILE A 156 -4.99 5.57 0.52
CA ILE A 156 -4.36 6.24 -0.60
C ILE A 156 -3.32 5.28 -1.19
N VAL A 157 -3.37 5.10 -2.51
CA VAL A 157 -2.52 4.13 -3.21
C VAL A 157 -1.86 4.83 -4.39
N LEU A 158 -0.53 4.79 -4.44
CA LEU A 158 0.23 5.15 -5.63
C LEU A 158 0.50 3.91 -6.48
N SER A 159 0.12 3.96 -7.74
CA SER A 159 0.34 2.88 -8.71
C SER A 159 0.71 3.45 -10.08
N ARG A 160 1.11 2.56 -11.00
CA ARG A 160 1.42 2.88 -12.39
C ARG A 160 0.43 2.20 -13.32
N ASP A 161 0.03 2.90 -14.38
CA ASP A 161 -0.75 2.30 -15.46
C ASP A 161 0.16 1.52 -16.45
N ALA A 162 -0.45 0.91 -17.47
CA ALA A 162 0.29 0.18 -18.51
C ALA A 162 1.27 1.07 -19.30
N GLN A 163 1.05 2.38 -19.30
CA GLN A 163 1.90 3.39 -19.92
C GLN A 163 2.94 3.97 -18.94
N GLN A 164 3.14 3.34 -17.77
CA GLN A 164 4.08 3.75 -16.73
C GLN A 164 3.75 5.11 -16.07
N ARG A 165 2.54 5.64 -16.27
CA ARG A 165 2.12 6.91 -15.65
C ARG A 165 1.65 6.67 -14.23
N PHE A 166 2.12 7.53 -13.32
CA PHE A 166 1.75 7.46 -11.92
C PHE A 166 0.35 8.01 -11.68
N HIS A 167 -0.41 7.31 -10.85
CA HIS A 167 -1.72 7.74 -10.38
C HIS A 167 -1.87 7.50 -8.88
N LEU A 168 -2.65 8.37 -8.23
CA LEU A 168 -3.10 8.17 -6.86
C LEU A 168 -4.57 7.82 -6.86
N THR A 169 -4.90 6.71 -6.21
CA THR A 169 -6.27 6.31 -5.93
C THR A 169 -6.57 6.57 -4.46
N PHE A 170 -7.61 7.36 -4.22
CA PHE A 170 -8.13 7.72 -2.91
C PHE A 170 -9.42 6.95 -2.68
N SER A 171 -9.47 6.16 -1.61
CA SER A 171 -10.70 5.49 -1.16
C SER A 171 -11.24 6.22 0.06
N PHE A 172 -12.52 6.58 0.03
CA PHE A 172 -13.22 7.22 1.13
C PHE A 172 -14.08 6.22 1.90
N SER A 173 -14.21 6.39 3.21
CA SER A 173 -15.12 5.58 4.03
C SER A 173 -16.58 5.87 3.66
N ALA A 174 -17.43 4.84 3.72
CA ALA A 174 -18.87 5.05 3.81
C ALA A 174 -19.21 5.68 5.18
N PRO A 175 -20.33 6.40 5.31
CA PRO A 175 -20.71 7.11 6.54
C PRO A 175 -20.78 6.24 7.82
N GLU A 176 -20.84 4.91 7.70
CA GLU A 176 -21.11 3.97 8.81
C GLU A 176 -19.96 2.98 9.11
N GLU A 177 -18.78 3.09 8.49
CA GLU A 177 -17.66 2.15 8.71
C GLU A 177 -16.53 2.77 9.58
N ASP A 178 -16.60 2.56 10.90
CA ASP A 178 -15.51 2.86 11.85
C ASP A 178 -14.67 1.61 12.25
N ALA A 179 -14.96 0.44 11.66
CA ALA A 179 -14.17 -0.78 11.90
C ALA A 179 -12.84 -0.80 11.11
N GLU A 180 -11.82 -1.49 11.67
CA GLU A 180 -10.61 -1.82 10.92
C GLU A 180 -10.98 -2.43 9.56
N PRO A 181 -10.28 -2.04 8.47
CA PRO A 181 -10.76 -2.33 7.15
C PRO A 181 -10.77 -3.84 6.88
N ALA A 182 -11.98 -4.42 6.85
CA ALA A 182 -12.33 -5.34 5.78
C ALA A 182 -12.32 -4.49 4.51
N ALA A 183 -11.14 -4.31 3.90
CA ALA A 183 -11.10 -3.82 2.53
C ALA A 183 -12.10 -4.69 1.75
N ALA A 184 -12.94 -4.11 0.90
CA ALA A 184 -13.64 -4.90 -0.11
C ALA A 184 -12.53 -5.59 -0.91
N MET A 185 -12.22 -6.83 -0.53
CA MET A 185 -11.04 -7.52 -0.99
C MET A 185 -11.39 -8.02 -2.39
N PRO A 186 -10.67 -7.60 -3.43
CA PRO A 186 -10.93 -8.15 -4.74
C PRO A 186 -10.72 -9.67 -4.67
N ALA A 187 -11.63 -10.41 -5.32
CA ALA A 187 -11.60 -11.87 -5.26
C ALA A 187 -10.34 -12.47 -5.91
N ALA A 188 -9.72 -11.72 -6.82
CA ALA A 188 -8.46 -12.06 -7.46
C ALA A 188 -7.25 -11.71 -6.58
N LEU A 189 -6.18 -12.51 -6.72
CA LEU A 189 -4.88 -12.17 -6.15
C LEU A 189 -4.37 -10.87 -6.80
N PRO A 190 -3.66 -10.00 -6.07
CA PRO A 190 -3.12 -8.79 -6.66
C PRO A 190 -2.00 -9.11 -7.67
N ASP A 191 -2.10 -8.56 -8.88
CA ASP A 191 -1.12 -8.78 -9.97
C ASP A 191 0.30 -8.29 -9.61
N TYR A 192 0.42 -7.43 -8.60
CA TYR A 192 1.69 -6.89 -8.12
C TYR A 192 2.40 -7.77 -7.09
N VAL A 193 1.80 -8.91 -6.72
CA VAL A 193 2.35 -9.87 -5.75
C VAL A 193 2.47 -11.23 -6.42
N MET A 194 3.70 -11.72 -6.54
CA MET A 194 3.95 -13.10 -6.91
C MET A 194 3.91 -13.94 -5.64
N VAL A 195 3.18 -15.06 -5.71
CA VAL A 195 3.06 -16.01 -4.61
C VAL A 195 3.88 -17.24 -4.98
N GLU A 196 5.07 -17.33 -4.41
CA GLU A 196 5.99 -18.45 -4.68
C GLU A 196 5.56 -19.64 -3.82
N ALA A 197 4.96 -20.64 -4.48
CA ALA A 197 4.60 -21.89 -3.83
C ALA A 197 5.86 -22.57 -3.30
N THR A 198 5.87 -22.89 -2.02
CA THR A 198 6.89 -23.78 -1.46
C THR A 198 6.64 -25.18 -2.01
N GLN A 199 7.67 -25.76 -2.65
CA GLN A 199 7.70 -27.18 -3.03
C GLN A 199 7.49 -28.07 -1.79
#